data_AF-A0A6L7M2T8-F1
#
_entry.id   AF-A0A6L7M2T8-F1
#
_cell.length_a   1.000
_cell.length_b   1.000
_cell.length_c   1.000
_cell.angle_alpha   90.00
_cell.angle_beta   90.00
_cell.angle_gamma   90.00
#
_symmetry.space_group_name_H-M   'P 1'
#
loop_
_entity.id
_entity.type
_entity.pdbx_description
1 polymer ?
#
loop_
_entity_poly.entity_id
_entity_poly.type
_entity_poly.pdbx_seq_one_letter_code
_entity_poly.pdbx_strand_id
1 'polypeptide(L)'
;PGNANPAQSGAGGRVVTKEGSAYRLVDGVVKGRLGNAAWFTNLDHAGRHEELPLFRRYTPEDYPHYDNYDAINVNKIADIPMDWDGAMGVPITFLDKYNPDQFEILGFSSLWDDGFESHTFYDDYSEFRPDGTKSGMSGQKANGYPILRGSPRKGNYLVRGEDVVHCLYRRVFVRRRDPTISG
;
A
#
# COMPACT_ATOMS: atom_id res chain seq x y z
N PRO A 1 36.24 -72.81 -1.16
CA PRO A 1 35.07 -72.24 -0.43
C PRO A 1 34.86 -70.77 -0.83
N GLY A 2 34.18 -70.51 -1.95
CA GLY A 2 32.77 -70.08 -1.98
C GLY A 2 32.63 -68.59 -1.64
N ASN A 3 31.93 -67.73 -2.35
CA ASN A 3 31.18 -67.75 -3.60
C ASN A 3 31.03 -66.27 -4.01
N ALA A 4 30.96 -65.96 -5.30
CA ALA A 4 30.64 -64.61 -5.78
C ALA A 4 29.23 -64.17 -5.33
N ASN A 5 28.99 -62.85 -5.20
CA ASN A 5 28.02 -62.04 -5.97
C ASN A 5 27.82 -60.64 -5.30
N PRO A 6 27.07 -59.67 -5.87
CA PRO A 6 27.58 -58.57 -6.70
C PRO A 6 27.27 -57.16 -6.15
N ALA A 7 27.70 -56.14 -6.88
CA ALA A 7 27.18 -54.79 -6.79
C ALA A 7 25.71 -54.73 -7.24
N GLN A 8 24.85 -53.95 -6.55
CA GLN A 8 24.06 -52.86 -7.15
C GLN A 8 23.12 -52.14 -6.18
N SER A 9 23.06 -50.82 -6.42
CA SER A 9 21.91 -49.92 -6.28
C SER A 9 21.49 -49.44 -4.87
N GLY A 10 21.56 -48.12 -4.72
CA GLY A 10 21.06 -47.38 -3.57
C GLY A 10 21.29 -45.89 -3.75
N ALA A 11 20.83 -45.32 -4.88
CA ALA A 11 20.76 -43.87 -5.06
C ALA A 11 19.65 -43.32 -4.15
N GLY A 12 19.96 -43.13 -2.87
CA GLY A 12 19.14 -42.40 -1.92
C GLY A 12 19.24 -40.91 -2.20
N GLY A 13 18.58 -40.44 -3.27
CA GLY A 13 18.40 -39.01 -3.52
C GLY A 13 17.67 -38.38 -2.34
N ARG A 14 18.36 -37.50 -1.61
CA ARG A 14 17.78 -36.73 -0.51
C ARG A 14 16.66 -35.86 -1.08
N VAL A 15 15.41 -36.23 -0.82
CA VAL A 15 14.25 -35.39 -1.13
C VAL A 15 14.36 -34.14 -0.24
N VAL A 16 14.87 -33.06 -0.81
CA VAL A 16 14.85 -31.75 -0.17
C VAL A 16 13.42 -31.24 -0.31
N THR A 17 12.60 -31.42 0.72
CA THR A 17 11.28 -30.79 0.81
C THR A 17 11.46 -29.29 0.97
N LYS A 18 11.47 -28.55 -0.15
CA LYS A 18 11.25 -27.09 -0.18
C LYS A 18 9.77 -26.81 0.04
N GLU A 19 9.23 -27.17 1.20
CA GLU A 19 7.90 -26.74 1.61
C GLU A 19 8.03 -25.52 2.52
N GLY A 20 7.49 -24.39 2.06
CA GLY A 20 7.53 -23.10 2.73
C GLY A 20 6.67 -22.10 1.99
N SER A 21 6.47 -20.90 2.53
CA SER A 21 5.58 -19.87 1.96
C SER A 21 5.86 -19.52 0.48
N ALA A 22 7.09 -19.73 0.03
CA ALA A 22 7.55 -19.45 -1.34
C ALA A 22 7.32 -20.58 -2.36
N TYR A 23 6.92 -21.80 -1.93
CA TYR A 23 6.84 -22.96 -2.82
C TYR A 23 5.60 -23.82 -2.55
N ARG A 24 5.02 -24.43 -3.59
CA ARG A 24 3.96 -25.44 -3.48
C ARG A 24 4.27 -26.59 -4.42
N LEU A 25 3.98 -27.83 -3.98
CA LEU A 25 4.03 -29.01 -4.82
C LEU A 25 2.68 -29.16 -5.54
N VAL A 26 2.72 -29.15 -6.87
CA VAL A 26 1.54 -29.38 -7.74
C VAL A 26 1.93 -30.50 -8.71
N ASP A 27 1.23 -31.62 -8.63
CA ASP A 27 1.45 -32.82 -9.46
C ASP A 27 2.92 -33.30 -9.46
N GLY A 28 3.55 -33.37 -8.29
CA GLY A 28 4.95 -33.80 -8.16
C GLY A 28 5.99 -32.76 -8.56
N VAL A 29 5.57 -31.59 -9.06
CA VAL A 29 6.46 -30.50 -9.48
C VAL A 29 6.47 -29.40 -8.43
N VAL A 30 7.67 -28.99 -8.02
CA VAL A 30 7.85 -27.81 -7.14
C VAL A 30 7.62 -26.55 -7.96
N LYS A 31 6.55 -25.81 -7.65
CA LYS A 31 6.22 -24.51 -8.24
C LYS A 31 6.58 -23.40 -7.26
N GLY A 32 7.34 -22.41 -7.71
CA GLY A 32 7.53 -21.17 -6.97
C GLY A 32 6.24 -20.36 -6.96
N ARG A 33 5.87 -19.80 -5.80
CA ARG A 33 4.81 -18.79 -5.73
C ARG A 33 5.43 -17.42 -6.01
N LEU A 34 4.82 -16.66 -6.91
CA LEU A 34 5.07 -15.23 -7.07
C LEU A 34 4.42 -14.46 -5.91
N GLY A 35 4.96 -14.61 -4.69
CA GLY A 35 4.34 -14.05 -3.48
C GLY A 35 4.35 -12.52 -3.40
N ASN A 36 5.14 -11.85 -4.24
CA ASN A 36 5.35 -10.39 -4.21
C ASN A 36 4.95 -9.70 -5.51
N ALA A 37 4.21 -10.38 -6.40
CA ALA A 37 3.73 -9.79 -7.64
C ALA A 37 2.21 -9.98 -7.74
N ALA A 38 1.51 -8.89 -8.05
CA ALA A 38 0.08 -8.89 -8.32
C ALA A 38 -0.15 -8.34 -9.74
N TRP A 39 -1.12 -8.91 -10.44
CA TRP A 39 -1.58 -8.43 -11.74
C TRP A 39 -2.99 -7.90 -11.56
N PHE A 40 -3.15 -6.60 -11.78
CA PHE A 40 -4.47 -5.96 -11.75
C PHE A 40 -4.96 -5.82 -13.19
N THR A 41 -6.23 -6.16 -13.39
CA THR A 41 -6.91 -6.07 -14.68
C THR A 41 -8.30 -5.47 -14.46
N ASN A 42 -8.87 -4.95 -15.54
CA ASN A 42 -10.27 -4.55 -15.62
C ASN A 42 -11.19 -5.71 -16.00
N LEU A 43 -10.69 -6.96 -16.08
CA LEU A 43 -11.52 -8.14 -16.30
C LEU A 43 -12.61 -8.21 -15.22
N ASP A 44 -13.85 -8.30 -15.69
CA ASP A 44 -15.01 -8.33 -14.82
C ASP A 44 -15.22 -9.71 -14.16
N HIS A 45 -15.55 -9.71 -12.87
CA HIS A 45 -15.86 -10.92 -12.10
C HIS A 45 -16.65 -10.60 -10.83
N ALA A 46 -17.43 -11.56 -10.33
CA ALA A 46 -18.33 -11.37 -9.19
C ALA A 46 -17.66 -10.73 -7.96
N GLY A 47 -16.45 -11.16 -7.62
CA GLY A 47 -15.68 -10.60 -6.48
C GLY A 47 -15.39 -9.09 -6.57
N ARG A 48 -15.42 -8.47 -7.77
CA ARG A 48 -15.26 -7.01 -7.92
C ARG A 48 -16.50 -6.25 -7.48
N HIS A 49 -17.65 -6.91 -7.38
CA HIS A 49 -18.90 -6.29 -6.98
C HIS A 49 -19.26 -6.62 -5.53
N GLU A 50 -18.33 -7.22 -4.78
CA GLU A 50 -18.49 -7.42 -3.34
C GLU A 50 -18.40 -6.06 -2.63
N GLU A 51 -19.46 -5.69 -1.91
CA GLU A 51 -19.50 -4.46 -1.14
C GLU A 51 -18.59 -4.56 0.09
N LEU A 52 -17.75 -3.54 0.29
CA LEU A 52 -16.93 -3.42 1.49
C LEU A 52 -17.78 -2.82 2.62
N PRO A 53 -18.05 -3.54 3.73
CA PRO A 53 -18.85 -3.00 4.82
C PRO A 53 -18.12 -1.87 5.54
N LEU A 54 -18.77 -0.70 5.65
CA LEU A 54 -18.26 0.49 6.32
C LEU A 54 -18.99 0.73 7.64
N PHE A 55 -18.23 0.93 8.72
CA PHE A 55 -18.80 1.06 10.08
C PHE A 55 -18.11 2.11 10.94
N ARG A 56 -17.04 2.74 10.45
CA ARG A 56 -16.36 3.83 11.15
C ARG A 56 -17.03 5.17 10.85
N ARG A 57 -16.91 6.11 11.77
CA ARG A 57 -17.33 7.51 11.59
C ARG A 57 -16.12 8.41 11.54
N TYR A 58 -16.18 9.44 10.71
CA TYR A 58 -15.15 10.44 10.59
C TYR A 58 -14.98 11.24 11.90
N THR A 59 -13.73 11.45 12.26
CA THR A 59 -13.26 12.41 13.26
C THR A 59 -11.98 13.06 12.73
N PRO A 60 -11.77 14.37 12.90
CA PRO A 60 -10.53 15.02 12.46
C PRO A 60 -9.26 14.40 13.06
N GLU A 61 -9.36 13.83 14.26
CA GLU A 61 -8.25 13.22 14.98
C GLU A 61 -7.81 11.88 14.38
N ASP A 62 -8.77 11.01 14.01
CA ASP A 62 -8.45 9.69 13.45
C ASP A 62 -8.18 9.76 11.93
N TYR A 63 -8.72 10.80 11.28
CA TYR A 63 -8.70 11.00 9.83
C TYR A 63 -8.13 12.38 9.47
N PRO A 64 -6.86 12.65 9.79
CA PRO A 64 -6.27 13.95 9.52
C PRO A 64 -6.25 14.24 8.02
N HIS A 65 -6.49 15.49 7.65
CA HIS A 65 -6.31 15.97 6.29
C HIS A 65 -4.83 16.01 5.92
N TYR A 66 -4.54 15.71 4.65
CA TYR A 66 -3.22 15.95 4.09
C TYR A 66 -2.93 17.43 3.97
N ASP A 67 -1.65 17.78 4.04
CA ASP A 67 -1.20 19.16 3.84
C ASP A 67 -1.05 19.53 2.36
N ASN A 68 -0.92 18.53 1.48
CA ASN A 68 -0.70 18.73 0.05
C ASN A 68 -1.78 18.13 -0.86
N TYR A 69 -2.81 17.51 -0.29
CA TYR A 69 -3.90 16.93 -1.04
C TYR A 69 -5.23 17.29 -0.38
N ASP A 70 -6.26 17.55 -1.18
CA ASP A 70 -7.63 17.73 -0.68
C ASP A 70 -8.29 16.38 -0.38
N ALA A 71 -7.72 15.67 0.60
CA ALA A 71 -8.17 14.34 1.02
C ALA A 71 -7.80 14.07 2.49
N ILE A 72 -8.53 13.14 3.10
CA ILE A 72 -8.20 12.63 4.44
C ILE A 72 -7.30 11.41 4.37
N ASN A 73 -6.49 11.19 5.40
CA ASN A 73 -5.71 9.98 5.55
C ASN A 73 -6.52 8.85 6.17
N VAL A 74 -6.59 7.71 5.48
CA VAL A 74 -7.17 6.47 6.01
C VAL A 74 -6.05 5.43 6.15
N ASN A 75 -5.71 5.10 7.40
CA ASN A 75 -4.57 4.22 7.67
C ASN A 75 -4.82 2.74 7.30
N LYS A 76 -6.08 2.28 7.39
CA LYS A 76 -6.47 0.89 7.10
C LYS A 76 -7.79 0.86 6.34
N ILE A 77 -7.92 -0.10 5.44
CA ILE A 77 -9.15 -0.30 4.65
C ILE A 77 -10.38 -0.49 5.56
N ALA A 78 -10.22 -1.24 6.65
CA ALA A 78 -11.29 -1.48 7.62
C ALA A 78 -11.71 -0.22 8.40
N ASP A 79 -10.93 0.86 8.30
CA ASP A 79 -11.22 2.12 8.97
C ASP A 79 -11.84 3.16 8.03
N ILE A 80 -12.17 2.83 6.77
CA ILE A 80 -12.85 3.78 5.86
C ILE A 80 -14.16 4.29 6.51
N PRO A 81 -14.34 5.61 6.66
CA PRO A 81 -15.52 6.18 7.29
C PRO A 81 -16.77 6.08 6.40
N MET A 82 -17.91 5.79 7.02
CA MET A 82 -19.22 5.66 6.35
C MET A 82 -19.92 7.01 6.10
N ASP A 83 -19.38 8.10 6.62
CA ASP A 83 -19.99 9.43 6.66
C ASP A 83 -19.08 10.51 6.05
N TRP A 84 -18.11 10.09 5.22
CA TRP A 84 -17.24 10.99 4.47
C TRP A 84 -17.43 10.79 2.96
N ASP A 85 -17.81 11.87 2.27
CA ASP A 85 -18.05 11.85 0.81
C ASP A 85 -16.88 12.44 0.01
N GLY A 86 -15.88 13.00 0.69
CA GLY A 86 -14.68 13.55 0.07
C GLY A 86 -13.67 12.49 -0.37
N ALA A 87 -12.55 12.94 -0.93
CA ALA A 87 -11.45 12.06 -1.29
C ALA A 87 -10.75 11.49 -0.03
N MET A 88 -10.26 10.26 -0.16
CA MET A 88 -9.59 9.51 0.89
C MET A 88 -8.31 8.88 0.36
N GLY A 89 -7.19 9.12 1.03
CA GLY A 89 -5.95 8.38 0.79
C GLY A 89 -5.97 7.04 1.52
N VAL A 90 -6.08 5.94 0.79
CA VAL A 90 -6.12 4.57 1.31
C VAL A 90 -4.82 3.81 0.99
N PRO A 91 -4.46 2.74 1.73
CA PRO A 91 -3.31 1.90 1.40
C PRO A 91 -3.46 1.27 -0.01
N ILE A 92 -2.35 1.05 -0.72
CA ILE A 92 -2.36 0.40 -2.05
C ILE A 92 -3.03 -0.98 -2.07
N THR A 93 -3.01 -1.70 -0.93
CA THR A 93 -3.71 -2.98 -0.75
C THR A 93 -5.24 -2.86 -0.84
N PHE A 94 -5.78 -1.64 -0.88
CA PHE A 94 -7.20 -1.40 -1.17
C PHE A 94 -7.62 -2.01 -2.52
N LEU A 95 -6.72 -2.10 -3.50
CA LEU A 95 -7.03 -2.66 -4.82
C LEU A 95 -7.50 -4.13 -4.75
N ASP A 96 -7.12 -4.88 -3.70
CA ASP A 96 -7.61 -6.26 -3.48
C ASP A 96 -9.09 -6.31 -3.07
N LYS A 97 -9.65 -5.18 -2.65
CA LYS A 97 -11.02 -4.99 -2.15
C LYS A 97 -11.79 -3.94 -2.96
N TYR A 98 -11.24 -3.52 -4.10
CA TYR A 98 -11.84 -2.48 -4.91
C TYR A 98 -13.13 -2.97 -5.55
N ASN A 99 -14.21 -2.24 -5.26
CA ASN A 99 -15.48 -2.39 -5.92
C ASN A 99 -15.81 -1.11 -6.72
N PRO A 100 -15.90 -1.17 -8.07
CA PRO A 100 -16.12 0.00 -8.90
C PRO A 100 -17.52 0.60 -8.76
N ASP A 101 -18.49 -0.15 -8.24
CA ASP A 101 -19.85 0.36 -7.96
C ASP A 101 -19.88 1.14 -6.64
N GLN A 102 -18.99 0.81 -5.71
CA GLN A 102 -18.91 1.45 -4.39
C GLN A 102 -17.91 2.62 -4.35
N PHE A 103 -16.81 2.52 -5.10
CA PHE A 103 -15.73 3.50 -5.07
C PHE A 103 -15.30 3.93 -6.46
N GLU A 104 -14.87 5.18 -6.57
CA GLU A 104 -14.15 5.75 -7.69
C GLU A 104 -12.67 5.88 -7.32
N ILE A 105 -11.77 5.46 -8.19
CA ILE A 105 -10.33 5.73 -8.06
C ILE A 105 -10.07 7.09 -8.71
N LEU A 106 -9.54 8.02 -7.91
CA LEU A 106 -9.21 9.38 -8.36
C LEU A 106 -7.78 9.49 -8.86
N GLY A 107 -6.87 8.71 -8.28
CA GLY A 107 -5.46 8.73 -8.65
C GLY A 107 -4.59 8.05 -7.61
N PHE A 108 -3.30 8.36 -7.64
CA PHE A 108 -2.32 7.84 -6.70
C PHE A 108 -1.45 8.99 -6.19
N SER A 109 -0.64 8.76 -5.17
CA SER A 109 0.33 9.77 -4.74
C SER A 109 1.60 9.62 -5.57
N SER A 110 1.88 10.56 -6.47
CA SER A 110 3.15 10.63 -7.17
C SER A 110 3.60 12.06 -7.47
N LEU A 111 4.85 12.19 -7.94
CA LEU A 111 5.44 13.45 -8.42
C LEU A 111 4.88 13.89 -9.77
N TRP A 112 4.22 12.97 -10.48
CA TRP A 112 3.72 13.16 -11.83
C TRP A 112 2.20 13.22 -11.80
N ASP A 113 1.59 13.71 -12.86
CA ASP A 113 0.13 13.68 -12.98
C ASP A 113 -0.35 12.22 -13.11
N ASP A 114 -0.95 11.70 -12.05
CA ASP A 114 -1.61 10.41 -11.97
C ASP A 114 -3.09 10.52 -11.58
N GLY A 115 -3.69 11.70 -11.85
CA GLY A 115 -5.12 11.96 -11.71
C GLY A 115 -5.55 12.67 -10.41
N PHE A 116 -4.71 12.70 -9.38
CA PHE A 116 -5.00 13.45 -8.15
C PHE A 116 -3.83 14.36 -7.77
N GLU A 117 -4.00 15.66 -7.99
CA GLU A 117 -2.89 16.62 -7.96
C GLU A 117 -2.54 17.08 -6.53
N SER A 118 -1.24 17.12 -6.26
CA SER A 118 -0.68 17.76 -5.07
C SER A 118 -0.65 19.28 -5.26
N HIS A 119 -1.14 20.05 -4.28
CA HIS A 119 -1.19 21.52 -4.37
C HIS A 119 -0.02 22.24 -3.68
N THR A 120 0.86 21.48 -3.01
CA THR A 120 1.99 22.02 -2.24
C THR A 120 3.29 21.30 -2.61
N PHE A 121 4.39 22.05 -2.69
CA PHE A 121 5.75 21.54 -2.86
C PHE A 121 6.63 21.92 -1.65
N TYR A 122 7.64 21.10 -1.38
CA TYR A 122 8.46 21.15 -0.16
C TYR A 122 9.95 21.28 -0.47
N ASP A 123 10.30 21.87 -1.61
CA ASP A 123 11.69 22.00 -2.08
C ASP A 123 12.59 22.80 -1.12
N ASP A 124 11.99 23.74 -0.39
CA ASP A 124 12.63 24.61 0.59
C ASP A 124 12.71 24.01 2.01
N TYR A 125 12.17 22.80 2.22
CA TYR A 125 12.26 22.10 3.50
C TYR A 125 13.59 21.36 3.64
N SER A 126 14.07 21.24 4.89
CA SER A 126 15.20 20.38 5.25
C SER A 126 14.73 19.14 6.00
N GLU A 127 15.31 17.98 5.71
CA GLU A 127 14.99 16.74 6.42
C GLU A 127 15.81 16.57 7.72
N PHE A 128 15.13 16.11 8.77
CA PHE A 128 15.67 15.80 10.08
C PHE A 128 15.38 14.34 10.45
N ARG A 129 16.33 13.73 11.17
CA ARG A 129 16.19 12.39 11.75
C ARG A 129 15.37 12.44 13.06
N PRO A 130 14.88 11.30 13.56
CA PRO A 130 14.17 11.23 14.84
C PRO A 130 14.94 11.80 16.04
N ASP A 131 16.27 11.87 15.97
CA ASP A 131 17.13 12.42 17.02
C ASP A 131 17.34 13.96 16.92
N GLY A 132 16.68 14.61 15.96
CA GLY A 132 16.81 16.06 15.73
C GLY A 132 18.03 16.48 14.90
N THR A 133 18.85 15.54 14.42
CA THR A 133 19.97 15.85 13.54
C THR A 133 19.52 16.02 12.08
N LYS A 134 20.13 16.97 11.35
CA LYS A 134 19.88 17.13 9.92
C LYS A 134 20.33 15.89 9.13
N SER A 135 19.51 15.41 8.20
CA SER A 135 19.89 14.29 7.33
C SER A 135 20.86 14.70 6.22
N GLY A 136 20.85 15.99 5.85
CA GLY A 136 21.55 16.54 4.69
C GLY A 136 20.71 16.51 3.40
N MET A 137 19.49 15.96 3.44
CA MET A 137 18.58 15.91 2.30
C MET A 137 17.59 17.07 2.32
N SER A 138 17.18 17.53 1.14
CA SER A 138 16.08 18.48 0.96
C SER A 138 14.73 17.77 0.99
N GLY A 139 13.66 18.56 1.09
CA GLY A 139 12.27 18.09 1.05
C GLY A 139 11.76 17.75 -0.35
N GLN A 140 12.52 17.96 -1.42
CA GLN A 140 12.07 17.71 -2.80
C GLN A 140 11.53 16.28 -3.02
N LYS A 141 12.09 15.28 -2.34
CA LYS A 141 11.62 13.89 -2.39
C LYS A 141 10.20 13.70 -1.86
N ALA A 142 9.71 14.63 -1.04
CA ALA A 142 8.40 14.60 -0.40
C ALA A 142 7.27 14.93 -1.36
N ASN A 143 7.55 15.65 -2.44
CA ASN A 143 6.55 16.15 -3.39
C ASN A 143 5.77 15.04 -4.12
N GLY A 144 6.21 13.78 -4.04
CA GLY A 144 5.48 12.61 -4.56
C GLY A 144 4.82 11.74 -3.49
N TYR A 145 4.71 12.25 -2.26
CA TYR A 145 4.13 11.53 -1.13
C TYR A 145 3.03 12.38 -0.48
N PRO A 146 2.03 11.75 0.16
CA PRO A 146 1.08 12.46 1.00
C PRO A 146 1.77 12.95 2.27
N ILE A 147 1.52 14.20 2.62
CA ILE A 147 2.18 14.89 3.73
C ILE A 147 1.17 15.18 4.83
N LEU A 148 1.57 14.96 6.08
CA LEU A 148 0.83 15.41 7.27
C LEU A 148 1.65 16.45 8.04
N ARG A 149 0.95 17.38 8.70
CA ARG A 149 1.57 18.32 9.63
C ARG A 149 2.04 17.64 10.91
N GLY A 150 3.07 18.22 11.52
CA GLY A 150 3.69 17.76 12.76
C GLY A 150 4.76 16.71 12.57
N SER A 151 5.41 16.33 13.67
CA SER A 151 6.41 15.26 13.70
C SER A 151 5.74 13.89 13.66
N PRO A 152 6.33 12.90 12.95
CA PRO A 152 5.79 11.56 12.92
C PRO A 152 6.10 10.85 14.23
N ARG A 153 5.32 9.82 14.56
CA ARG A 153 5.66 8.90 15.66
C ARG A 153 7.00 8.20 15.44
N LYS A 154 7.35 7.92 14.19
CA LYS A 154 8.59 7.27 13.76
C LYS A 154 9.01 7.76 12.39
N GLY A 155 10.33 7.82 12.17
CA GLY A 155 10.91 8.20 10.89
C GLY A 155 11.32 9.67 10.84
N ASN A 156 11.87 10.05 9.70
CA ASN A 156 12.34 11.39 9.45
C ASN A 156 11.17 12.36 9.24
N TYR A 157 11.44 13.65 9.41
CA TYR A 157 10.49 14.72 9.22
C TYR A 157 11.15 15.91 8.52
N LEU A 158 10.34 16.82 8.01
CA LEU A 158 10.76 17.98 7.24
C LEU A 158 10.46 19.24 8.02
N VAL A 159 11.38 20.20 7.98
CA VAL A 159 11.26 21.47 8.69
C VAL A 159 11.55 22.65 7.78
N ARG A 160 10.73 23.69 7.88
CA ARG A 160 10.96 25.03 7.33
C ARG A 160 10.54 26.09 8.34
N GLY A 161 11.52 26.70 9.01
CA GLY A 161 11.22 27.61 10.13
C GLY A 161 10.53 26.86 11.26
N GLU A 162 9.31 27.27 11.59
CA GLU A 162 8.46 26.59 12.59
C GLU A 162 7.54 25.53 11.97
N ASP A 163 7.40 25.49 10.63
CA ASP A 163 6.62 24.48 9.94
C ASP A 163 7.32 23.12 10.05
N VAL A 164 6.61 22.13 10.60
CA VAL A 164 7.06 20.74 10.68
C VAL A 164 6.05 19.85 9.99
N VAL A 165 6.51 19.00 9.08
CA VAL A 165 5.67 18.04 8.35
C VAL A 165 6.37 16.69 8.19
N HIS A 166 5.64 15.65 7.80
CA HIS A 166 6.21 14.35 7.52
C HIS A 166 5.52 13.60 6.39
N CYS A 167 6.29 12.80 5.67
CA CYS A 167 5.80 11.97 4.58
C CYS A 167 5.14 10.70 5.12
N LEU A 168 3.99 10.35 4.53
CA LEU A 168 3.43 9.01 4.64
C LEU A 168 3.90 8.13 3.48
N TYR A 169 3.68 6.81 3.64
CA TYR A 169 3.77 5.90 2.50
C TYR A 169 2.73 6.26 1.45
N ARG A 170 2.99 5.88 0.21
CA ARG A 170 2.13 6.19 -0.93
C ARG A 170 0.69 5.69 -0.74
N ARG A 171 -0.26 6.44 -1.29
CA ARG A 171 -1.70 6.21 -1.15
C ARG A 171 -2.36 6.14 -2.51
N VAL A 172 -3.41 5.33 -2.60
CA VAL A 172 -4.41 5.45 -3.68
C VAL A 172 -5.46 6.42 -3.19
N PHE A 173 -5.84 7.39 -4.01
CA PHE A 173 -6.93 8.30 -3.69
C PHE A 173 -8.23 7.74 -4.24
N VAL A 174 -9.22 7.59 -3.36
CA VAL A 174 -10.53 7.05 -3.69
C VAL A 174 -11.63 7.94 -3.15
N ARG A 175 -12.80 7.86 -3.78
CA ARG A 175 -14.02 8.51 -3.31
C ARG A 175 -15.16 7.51 -3.34
N ARG A 176 -16.06 7.57 -2.36
CA ARG A 176 -17.27 6.75 -2.38
C ARG A 176 -18.21 7.23 -3.48
N ARG A 177 -18.78 6.32 -4.26
CA ARG A 177 -19.87 6.66 -5.18
C ARG A 177 -21.15 6.91 -4.39
N ASP A 178 -21.89 7.93 -4.79
CA ASP A 178 -23.20 8.17 -4.20
C ASP A 178 -24.14 7.01 -4.57
N PRO A 179 -24.63 6.22 -3.60
CA PRO A 179 -25.53 5.11 -3.87
C PRO A 179 -26.88 5.56 -4.47
N THR A 180 -27.21 6.86 -4.40
CA THR A 180 -28.44 7.42 -4.98
C THR A 180 -28.30 7.82 -6.45
N ILE A 181 -27.06 7.85 -6.97
CA ILE A 181 -26.77 8.15 -8.38
C ILE A 181 -26.33 6.83 -9.04
N SER A 182 -27.29 5.96 -9.32
CA SER A 182 -27.07 4.83 -10.23
C SER A 182 -27.44 5.27 -11.65
N GLY A 183 -26.48 5.15 -12.57
CA GLY A 183 -26.67 5.36 -14.01
C GLY A 183 -27.18 4.11 -14.73
#